data_AF-A0A2E6GTI8-F1
#
_entry.id   AF-A0A2E6GTI8-F1
#
_cell.length_a   1.000
_cell.length_b   1.000
_cell.length_c   1.000
_cell.angle_alpha   90.00
_cell.angle_beta   90.00
_cell.angle_gamma   90.00
#
_symmetry.space_group_name_H-M   'P 1'
#
loop_
_entity.id
_entity.type
_entity.pdbx_description
1 polymer ?
#
loop_
_entity_poly.entity_id
_entity_poly.type
_entity_poly.pdbx_seq_one_letter_code
_entity_poly.pdbx_strand_id
1 'polypeptide(L)'
;MLVFLLFTTCLYSQDIVLEFCPVEKSQADKGFNATLTIRNNTSDVLDLANNNFEMEWPSLVSLPWPFSDGVQNGIDWEFKVNLNWPGTLAAGATAQKTFNDAKFGGVLQFPTSGAYTQGGKTYTVGISHCATTNPYELYDAKVEFDRNCFIESPKSNMCLGEAASEIWQGEGVFDAMVPVDRPSWGIAVMVAHRLFTNLAGVEMLSPNFWTATALNESRMTCDPTIVADQINHWKINSGANTGTGIDTRTDNCFQVLNIGYVQISDNQPDLFAQTNAYGTASFSNVIAGGAWETGALAVTAYHYQDIRYWNQIYCWDANKFYKDAQDPYAIEKIFYHAFHDGANAGLALLADIDANYTAAINATDMHDVISTGGTWVNLRAGSSRKVANFTSLLDGGDGHLYDSDYVDGT
;
A
#
# COMPACT_ATOMS: atom_id res chain seq x y z
N MET A 1 -51.52 -12.28 -3.56
CA MET A 1 -50.71 -13.37 -2.96
C MET A 1 -49.37 -13.34 -3.70
N LEU A 2 -48.39 -12.64 -3.14
CA LEU A 2 -47.07 -12.45 -3.77
C LEU A 2 -46.19 -13.61 -3.29
N VAL A 3 -45.75 -14.46 -4.23
CA VAL A 3 -44.82 -15.55 -3.97
C VAL A 3 -43.42 -14.95 -3.83
N PHE A 4 -42.90 -14.92 -2.61
CA PHE A 4 -41.50 -14.61 -2.34
C PHE A 4 -40.65 -15.83 -2.74
N LEU A 5 -39.99 -15.75 -3.90
CA LEU A 5 -38.89 -16.64 -4.24
C LEU A 5 -37.69 -16.24 -3.38
N LEU A 6 -37.44 -17.01 -2.33
CA LEU A 6 -36.17 -17.02 -1.62
C LEU A 6 -35.10 -17.55 -2.58
N PHE A 7 -34.28 -16.66 -3.13
CA PHE A 7 -32.98 -17.04 -3.64
C PHE A 7 -32.10 -17.40 -2.44
N THR A 8 -32.14 -18.66 -2.02
CA THR A 8 -31.03 -19.25 -1.25
C THR A 8 -29.81 -19.24 -2.16
N THR A 9 -28.95 -18.26 -1.98
CA THR A 9 -27.55 -18.37 -2.38
C THR A 9 -26.96 -19.54 -1.58
N CYS A 10 -26.80 -20.71 -2.22
CA CYS A 10 -25.91 -21.73 -1.69
C CYS A 10 -24.50 -21.13 -1.64
N LEU A 11 -24.12 -20.58 -0.50
CA LEU A 11 -22.73 -20.39 -0.14
C LEU A 11 -22.17 -21.81 -0.03
N TYR A 12 -21.43 -22.26 -1.05
CA TYR A 12 -20.65 -23.49 -0.95
C TYR A 12 -19.65 -23.28 0.19
N SER A 13 -19.89 -23.93 1.33
CA SER A 13 -18.90 -24.04 2.39
C SER A 13 -17.77 -24.91 1.86
N GLN A 14 -16.54 -24.41 1.90
CA GLN A 14 -15.34 -25.16 1.53
C GLN A 14 -15.19 -26.40 2.42
N ASP A 15 -14.79 -27.53 1.83
CA ASP A 15 -14.63 -28.82 2.54
C ASP A 15 -13.58 -28.73 3.65
N ILE A 16 -12.47 -28.04 3.33
CA ILE A 16 -11.37 -27.76 4.26
C ILE A 16 -11.11 -26.25 4.22
N VAL A 17 -10.85 -25.64 5.37
CA VAL A 17 -10.44 -24.23 5.45
C VAL A 17 -9.06 -24.16 6.09
N LEU A 18 -8.11 -23.53 5.41
CA LEU A 18 -6.82 -23.14 5.97
C LEU A 18 -6.85 -21.64 6.30
N GLU A 19 -6.36 -21.28 7.48
CA GLU A 19 -6.30 -19.90 7.95
C GLU A 19 -4.91 -19.56 8.45
N PHE A 20 -4.28 -18.53 7.88
CA PHE A 20 -2.93 -18.09 8.21
C PHE A 20 -2.98 -16.78 9.02
N CYS A 21 -3.22 -16.84 10.33
CA CYS A 21 -3.37 -15.67 11.19
C CYS A 21 -2.91 -15.96 12.64
N PRO A 22 -2.16 -15.05 13.32
CA PRO A 22 -1.57 -13.82 12.79
C PRO A 22 -0.36 -14.11 11.88
N VAL A 23 0.05 -13.13 11.07
CA VAL A 23 1.23 -13.20 10.19
C VAL A 23 2.25 -12.13 10.62
N GLU A 24 3.50 -12.54 10.83
CA GLU A 24 4.63 -11.63 11.04
C GLU A 24 5.58 -11.73 9.85
N LYS A 25 5.99 -10.59 9.27
CA LYS A 25 6.87 -10.55 8.08
C LYS A 25 8.16 -9.79 8.34
N SER A 26 9.31 -10.40 7.99
CA SER A 26 10.61 -9.74 7.82
C SER A 26 10.85 -9.48 6.34
N GLN A 27 10.85 -8.21 5.95
CA GLN A 27 11.16 -7.80 4.57
C GLN A 27 12.64 -8.03 4.23
N ALA A 28 13.55 -7.78 5.19
CA ALA A 28 14.99 -7.93 4.99
C ALA A 28 15.40 -9.37 4.70
N ASP A 29 14.81 -10.33 5.41
CA ASP A 29 15.13 -11.76 5.28
C ASP A 29 14.21 -12.51 4.33
N LYS A 30 13.31 -11.77 3.66
CA LYS A 30 12.18 -12.29 2.86
C LYS A 30 11.47 -13.45 3.58
N GLY A 31 11.24 -13.27 4.88
CA GLY A 31 10.73 -14.28 5.79
C GLY A 31 9.36 -13.94 6.37
N PHE A 32 8.56 -14.95 6.70
CA PHE A 32 7.34 -14.78 7.46
C PHE A 32 7.08 -15.92 8.43
N ASN A 33 6.37 -15.60 9.51
CA ASN A 33 5.88 -16.51 10.53
C ASN A 33 4.36 -16.42 10.52
N ALA A 34 3.66 -17.53 10.76
CA ALA A 34 2.23 -17.47 10.99
C ALA A 34 1.73 -18.61 11.87
N THR A 35 0.51 -18.45 12.36
CA THR A 35 -0.27 -19.59 12.87
C THR A 35 -1.22 -20.08 11.79
N LEU A 36 -1.02 -21.34 11.37
CA LEU A 36 -1.91 -22.08 10.50
C LEU A 36 -3.02 -22.71 11.34
N THR A 37 -4.26 -22.35 11.08
CA THR A 37 -5.47 -23.01 11.57
C THR A 37 -6.09 -23.83 10.43
N ILE A 38 -6.45 -25.09 10.69
CA ILE A 38 -7.00 -26.02 9.71
C ILE A 38 -8.34 -26.49 10.22
N ARG A 39 -9.42 -26.26 9.47
CA ARG A 39 -10.78 -26.70 9.81
C ARG A 39 -11.22 -27.77 8.82
N ASN A 40 -11.66 -28.91 9.34
CA ASN A 40 -12.24 -29.99 8.55
C ASN A 40 -13.76 -29.90 8.59
N ASN A 41 -14.39 -29.38 7.53
CA ASN A 41 -15.85 -29.29 7.43
C ASN A 41 -16.46 -30.54 6.78
N THR A 42 -15.66 -31.57 6.50
CA THR A 42 -16.11 -32.81 5.89
C THR A 42 -16.67 -33.79 6.92
N SER A 43 -17.29 -34.87 6.44
CA SER A 43 -17.67 -36.02 7.24
C SER A 43 -16.53 -37.02 7.49
N ASP A 44 -15.37 -36.81 6.88
CA ASP A 44 -14.26 -37.77 6.84
C ASP A 44 -13.17 -37.38 7.84
N VAL A 45 -12.41 -38.37 8.33
CA VAL A 45 -11.17 -38.12 9.07
C VAL A 45 -10.05 -37.88 8.05
N LEU A 46 -9.42 -36.71 8.10
CA LEU A 46 -8.36 -36.33 7.17
C LEU A 46 -7.00 -36.77 7.73
N ASP A 47 -6.16 -37.37 6.89
CA ASP A 47 -4.79 -37.77 7.18
C ASP A 47 -3.80 -36.80 6.51
N LEU A 48 -3.59 -35.66 7.18
CA LEU A 48 -2.83 -34.52 6.66
C LEU A 48 -1.33 -34.79 6.56
N ALA A 49 -0.83 -35.79 7.29
CA ALA A 49 0.58 -36.17 7.32
C ALA A 49 0.97 -37.08 6.15
N ASN A 50 0.01 -37.73 5.48
CA ASN A 50 0.29 -38.68 4.40
C ASN A 50 -0.31 -38.30 3.04
N ASN A 51 -1.13 -37.25 2.98
CA ASN A 51 -1.77 -36.78 1.76
C ASN A 51 -1.45 -35.30 1.52
N ASN A 52 -1.48 -34.91 0.24
CA ASN A 52 -0.99 -33.62 -0.18
C ASN A 52 -2.12 -32.61 -0.33
N PHE A 53 -1.80 -31.38 0.06
CA PHE A 53 -2.44 -30.17 -0.42
C PHE A 53 -1.79 -29.77 -1.74
N GLU A 54 -2.61 -29.37 -2.70
CA GLU A 54 -2.20 -28.81 -3.99
C GLU A 54 -2.75 -27.39 -4.08
N MET A 55 -1.89 -26.38 -4.19
CA MET A 55 -2.28 -24.97 -4.18
C MET A 55 -1.41 -24.12 -5.11
N GLU A 56 -2.01 -23.12 -5.75
CA GLU A 56 -1.26 -22.05 -6.40
C GLU A 56 -0.82 -21.03 -5.34
N TRP A 57 0.49 -20.93 -5.11
CA TRP A 57 1.08 -20.02 -4.13
C TRP A 57 2.25 -19.23 -4.74
N PRO A 58 1.97 -18.12 -5.46
CA PRO A 58 2.95 -17.49 -6.36
C PRO A 58 4.20 -16.95 -5.67
N SER A 59 4.06 -16.39 -4.48
CA SER A 59 5.18 -15.79 -3.77
C SER A 59 5.99 -16.78 -2.93
N LEU A 60 5.51 -18.01 -2.71
CA LEU A 60 6.13 -18.91 -1.76
C LEU A 60 7.43 -19.50 -2.33
N VAL A 61 8.48 -19.47 -1.52
CA VAL A 61 9.82 -20.01 -1.85
C VAL A 61 10.12 -21.25 -1.03
N SER A 62 9.78 -21.24 0.27
CA SER A 62 9.92 -22.42 1.10
C SER A 62 9.00 -22.40 2.31
N LEU A 63 8.57 -23.61 2.70
CA LEU A 63 7.82 -23.85 3.93
C LEU A 63 8.68 -24.61 4.96
N PRO A 64 8.70 -24.16 6.22
CA PRO A 64 9.38 -24.84 7.32
C PRO A 64 8.44 -25.87 7.95
N TRP A 65 8.84 -26.52 9.03
CA TRP A 65 7.90 -27.32 9.82
C TRP A 65 6.69 -26.45 10.26
N PRO A 66 5.42 -26.94 10.21
CA PRO A 66 4.95 -28.33 10.12
C PRO A 66 4.80 -28.89 8.70
N PHE A 67 5.18 -28.13 7.68
CA PHE A 67 5.05 -28.58 6.30
C PHE A 67 6.13 -29.62 5.95
N SER A 68 5.79 -30.60 5.13
CA SER A 68 6.76 -31.60 4.65
C SER A 68 6.47 -32.03 3.23
N ASP A 69 7.46 -32.68 2.60
CA ASP A 69 7.40 -33.19 1.24
C ASP A 69 6.97 -32.10 0.22
N GLY A 70 7.37 -30.86 0.48
CA GLY A 70 7.06 -29.71 -0.36
C GLY A 70 7.74 -29.82 -1.72
N VAL A 71 6.94 -29.86 -2.79
CA VAL A 71 7.38 -29.82 -4.19
C VAL A 71 6.78 -28.58 -4.84
N GLN A 72 7.62 -27.79 -5.48
CA GLN A 72 7.21 -26.58 -6.20
C GLN A 72 7.46 -26.75 -7.71
N ASN A 73 6.45 -26.43 -8.52
CA ASN A 73 6.58 -26.31 -9.97
C ASN A 73 6.01 -24.96 -10.43
N GLY A 74 6.88 -23.96 -10.57
CA GLY A 74 6.43 -22.58 -10.80
C GLY A 74 5.68 -22.06 -9.58
N ILE A 75 4.41 -21.69 -9.76
CA ILE A 75 3.54 -21.22 -8.67
C ILE A 75 2.77 -22.36 -8.01
N ASP A 76 2.78 -23.56 -8.59
CA ASP A 76 2.08 -24.73 -8.06
C ASP A 76 2.89 -25.36 -6.93
N TRP A 77 2.24 -25.56 -5.79
CA TRP A 77 2.81 -26.18 -4.61
C TRP A 77 2.03 -27.43 -4.22
N GLU A 78 2.77 -28.50 -4.01
CA GLU A 78 2.29 -29.73 -3.40
C GLU A 78 2.99 -29.91 -2.05
N PHE A 79 2.25 -30.07 -0.96
CA PHE A 79 2.85 -30.25 0.37
C PHE A 79 1.93 -30.98 1.35
N LYS A 80 2.51 -31.51 2.43
CA LYS A 80 1.79 -32.14 3.55
C LYS A 80 1.82 -31.24 4.78
N VAL A 81 0.89 -31.48 5.72
CA VAL A 81 0.87 -30.77 7.00
C VAL A 81 0.93 -31.76 8.16
N ASN A 82 2.01 -31.70 8.93
CA ASN A 82 2.21 -32.58 10.07
C ASN A 82 1.55 -32.04 11.33
N LEU A 83 0.44 -32.66 11.73
CA LEU A 83 -0.10 -32.48 13.07
C LEU A 83 0.71 -33.29 14.10
N ASN A 84 0.55 -32.96 15.39
CA ASN A 84 1.06 -33.86 16.43
C ASN A 84 0.41 -35.23 16.25
N TRP A 85 1.15 -36.30 16.58
CA TRP A 85 0.70 -37.68 16.39
C TRP A 85 -0.75 -37.86 16.91
N PRO A 86 -1.67 -38.43 16.11
CA PRO A 86 -1.46 -39.28 14.93
C PRO A 86 -1.39 -38.57 13.57
N GLY A 87 -1.32 -37.24 13.48
CA GLY A 87 -1.25 -36.55 12.18
C GLY A 87 -2.60 -36.42 11.45
N THR A 88 -3.68 -36.93 12.05
CA THR A 88 -5.03 -36.90 11.49
C THR A 88 -5.89 -35.82 12.12
N LEU A 89 -6.90 -35.36 11.38
CA LEU A 89 -7.88 -34.35 11.80
C LEU A 89 -9.30 -34.93 11.69
N ALA A 90 -10.00 -35.04 12.81
CA ALA A 90 -11.35 -35.60 12.85
C ALA A 90 -12.36 -34.73 12.08
N ALA A 91 -13.47 -35.35 11.67
CA ALA A 91 -14.60 -34.64 11.04
C ALA A 91 -15.12 -33.52 11.96
N GLY A 92 -15.31 -32.32 11.41
CA GLY A 92 -15.74 -31.13 12.15
C GLY A 92 -14.67 -30.52 13.07
N ALA A 93 -13.46 -31.08 13.14
CA ALA A 93 -12.42 -30.62 14.05
C ALA A 93 -11.59 -29.47 13.47
N THR A 94 -10.94 -28.74 14.38
CA THR A 94 -9.98 -27.68 14.05
C THR A 94 -8.63 -28.01 14.70
N ALA A 95 -7.54 -27.81 13.96
CA ALA A 95 -6.17 -27.91 14.46
C ALA A 95 -5.39 -26.61 14.22
N GLN A 96 -4.41 -26.33 15.07
CA GLN A 96 -3.55 -25.15 14.96
C GLN A 96 -2.07 -25.54 15.02
N LYS A 97 -1.26 -24.89 14.19
CA LYS A 97 0.20 -25.03 14.14
C LYS A 97 0.86 -23.69 13.84
N THR A 98 1.79 -23.29 14.69
CA THR A 98 2.67 -22.15 14.40
C THR A 98 3.87 -22.62 13.59
N PHE A 99 4.29 -21.80 12.64
CA PHE A 99 5.50 -22.00 11.86
C PHE A 99 6.29 -20.70 11.78
N ASN A 100 7.61 -20.83 11.73
CA ASN A 100 8.55 -19.72 11.69
C ASN A 100 9.54 -19.90 10.55
N ASP A 101 10.00 -18.79 9.98
CA ASP A 101 11.02 -18.72 8.92
C ASP A 101 10.58 -19.29 7.56
N ALA A 102 9.29 -19.21 7.22
CA ALA A 102 8.87 -19.46 5.84
C ALA A 102 9.41 -18.36 4.92
N LYS A 103 9.78 -18.71 3.69
CA LYS A 103 10.40 -17.76 2.74
C LYS A 103 9.49 -17.43 1.58
N PHE A 104 9.53 -16.17 1.16
CA PHE A 104 8.80 -15.68 -0.01
C PHE A 104 9.73 -14.94 -0.98
N GLY A 105 9.28 -14.79 -2.23
CA GLY A 105 9.86 -13.95 -3.26
C GLY A 105 8.90 -12.84 -3.64
N GLY A 106 9.42 -11.65 -3.99
CA GLY A 106 8.60 -10.49 -4.31
C GLY A 106 7.73 -10.04 -3.13
N VAL A 107 6.44 -9.84 -3.36
CA VAL A 107 5.44 -9.56 -2.32
C VAL A 107 4.91 -10.87 -1.74
N LEU A 108 4.85 -11.00 -0.41
CA LEU A 108 4.16 -12.11 0.23
C LEU A 108 2.68 -12.13 -0.17
N GLN A 109 2.25 -13.20 -0.81
CA GLN A 109 0.88 -13.50 -1.19
C GLN A 109 0.48 -14.80 -0.50
N PHE A 110 -0.81 -14.98 -0.26
CA PHE A 110 -1.39 -16.25 0.21
C PHE A 110 -2.18 -16.90 -0.93
N PRO A 111 -2.29 -18.24 -0.96
CA PRO A 111 -3.14 -18.92 -1.93
C PRO A 111 -4.59 -18.46 -1.75
N THR A 112 -5.38 -18.49 -2.82
CA THR A 112 -6.81 -18.14 -2.74
C THR A 112 -7.68 -19.38 -2.52
N SER A 113 -7.23 -20.52 -3.02
CA SER A 113 -7.86 -21.83 -2.86
C SER A 113 -6.88 -22.95 -3.23
N GLY A 114 -7.29 -24.20 -3.04
CA GLY A 114 -6.59 -25.36 -3.55
C GLY A 114 -7.41 -26.64 -3.43
N ALA A 115 -6.72 -27.77 -3.53
CA ALA A 115 -7.30 -29.09 -3.41
C ALA A 115 -6.54 -29.92 -2.38
N TYR A 116 -7.24 -30.91 -1.81
CA TYR A 116 -6.63 -31.95 -0.98
C TYR A 116 -7.20 -33.29 -1.43
N THR A 117 -6.34 -34.28 -1.70
CA THR A 117 -6.80 -35.59 -2.21
C THR A 117 -6.43 -36.70 -1.23
N GLN A 118 -7.44 -37.46 -0.79
CA GLN A 118 -7.24 -38.62 0.08
C GLN A 118 -8.16 -39.77 -0.34
N GLY A 119 -7.59 -40.97 -0.46
CA GLY A 119 -8.37 -42.18 -0.75
C GLY A 119 -9.14 -42.12 -2.07
N GLY A 120 -8.63 -41.39 -3.07
CA GLY A 120 -9.27 -41.19 -4.37
C GLY A 120 -10.41 -40.16 -4.37
N LYS A 121 -10.65 -39.47 -3.25
CA LYS A 121 -11.59 -38.35 -3.14
C LYS A 121 -10.82 -37.03 -3.04
N THR A 122 -11.25 -36.04 -3.81
CA THR A 122 -10.70 -34.68 -3.78
C THR A 122 -11.65 -33.76 -3.05
N TYR A 123 -11.10 -32.98 -2.13
CA TYR A 123 -11.79 -32.00 -1.30
C TYR A 123 -11.37 -30.60 -1.71
N THR A 124 -12.34 -29.69 -1.67
CA THR A 124 -12.09 -28.26 -1.90
C THR A 124 -11.41 -27.63 -0.70
N VAL A 125 -10.35 -26.87 -0.94
CA VAL A 125 -9.62 -26.17 0.12
C VAL A 125 -9.85 -24.68 -0.06
N GLY A 126 -10.56 -24.09 0.89
CA GLY A 126 -10.68 -22.65 1.03
C GLY A 126 -9.50 -22.09 1.80
N ILE A 127 -9.02 -20.93 1.36
CA ILE A 127 -8.10 -20.13 2.16
C ILE A 127 -8.90 -19.01 2.80
N SER A 128 -8.91 -19.01 4.12
CA SER A 128 -9.26 -17.83 4.88
C SER A 128 -7.96 -17.13 5.23
N HIS A 129 -7.91 -15.83 5.05
CA HIS A 129 -7.00 -15.02 5.83
C HIS A 129 -7.81 -13.91 6.46
N CYS A 130 -7.18 -13.12 7.32
CA CYS A 130 -7.88 -12.10 8.06
C CYS A 130 -8.19 -10.86 7.17
N ALA A 131 -7.77 -10.88 5.90
CA ALA A 131 -8.37 -10.10 4.81
C ALA A 131 -8.92 -11.05 3.72
N THR A 132 -9.64 -10.53 2.73
CA THR A 132 -9.95 -11.28 1.50
C THR A 132 -9.05 -10.74 0.40
N THR A 133 -8.14 -11.56 -0.12
CA THR A 133 -7.39 -11.24 -1.33
C THR A 133 -8.37 -11.37 -2.47
N ASN A 134 -8.80 -10.24 -3.03
CA ASN A 134 -9.71 -10.29 -4.17
C ASN A 134 -8.96 -10.93 -5.37
N PRO A 135 -9.64 -11.73 -6.20
CA PRO A 135 -9.04 -12.44 -7.34
C PRO A 135 -8.29 -11.56 -8.35
N TYR A 136 -8.54 -10.25 -8.36
CA TYR A 136 -7.85 -9.27 -9.21
C TYR A 136 -6.36 -9.08 -8.86
N GLU A 137 -5.91 -9.70 -7.75
CA GLU A 137 -4.52 -9.68 -7.29
C GLU A 137 -3.63 -10.74 -7.98
N LEU A 138 -4.22 -11.64 -8.78
CA LEU A 138 -3.50 -12.46 -9.73
C LEU A 138 -3.29 -11.60 -10.97
N TYR A 139 -2.04 -11.35 -11.32
CA TYR A 139 -1.65 -10.67 -12.55
C TYR A 139 -2.38 -11.27 -13.76
N ASP A 140 -3.46 -10.64 -14.21
CA ASP A 140 -3.76 -10.68 -15.62
C ASP A 140 -2.68 -9.80 -16.25
N ALA A 141 -1.67 -10.44 -16.84
CA ALA A 141 -0.54 -9.79 -17.51
C ALA A 141 -0.96 -8.91 -18.72
N LYS A 142 -2.26 -8.66 -18.86
CA LYS A 142 -2.90 -7.80 -19.84
C LYS A 142 -3.91 -6.91 -19.15
N VAL A 143 -3.48 -5.69 -18.85
CA VAL A 143 -4.43 -4.58 -18.69
C VAL A 143 -4.91 -4.22 -20.09
N GLU A 144 -6.02 -4.81 -20.54
CA GLU A 144 -6.72 -4.31 -21.73
C GLU A 144 -7.48 -3.05 -21.35
N PHE A 145 -6.94 -1.91 -21.79
CA PHE A 145 -7.64 -0.64 -21.74
C PHE A 145 -8.81 -0.68 -22.74
N ASP A 146 -10.01 -1.07 -22.29
CA ASP A 146 -11.24 -1.12 -23.11
C ASP A 146 -11.82 0.28 -23.44
N ARG A 147 -11.05 1.33 -23.20
CA ARG A 147 -11.35 2.71 -23.59
C ARG A 147 -10.09 3.37 -24.13
N ASN A 148 -10.26 4.39 -24.98
CA ASN A 148 -9.22 5.38 -25.24
C ASN A 148 -8.83 6.03 -23.90
N CYS A 149 -7.92 5.40 -23.16
CA CYS A 149 -7.49 5.83 -21.81
C CYS A 149 -6.61 7.09 -21.84
N PHE A 150 -6.17 7.48 -23.03
CA PHE A 150 -5.63 8.79 -23.30
C PHE A 150 -6.74 9.60 -23.97
N ILE A 151 -7.48 10.34 -23.16
CA ILE A 151 -8.17 11.53 -23.66
C ILE A 151 -7.05 12.47 -24.12
N GLU A 152 -7.13 13.02 -25.33
CA GLU A 152 -6.20 14.09 -25.73
C GLU A 152 -6.16 15.12 -24.60
N SER A 153 -4.96 15.44 -24.11
CA SER A 153 -4.79 16.57 -23.18
C SER A 153 -5.56 17.75 -23.77
N PRO A 154 -6.42 18.44 -22.99
CA PRO A 154 -7.05 19.65 -23.47
C PRO A 154 -5.97 20.57 -24.06
N LYS A 155 -6.30 21.24 -25.17
CA LYS A 155 -5.38 22.19 -25.83
C LYS A 155 -5.16 23.46 -24.99
N SER A 156 -5.83 23.57 -23.84
CA SER A 156 -5.63 24.54 -22.79
C SER A 156 -4.74 23.96 -21.68
N ASN A 157 -4.16 24.82 -20.84
CA ASN A 157 -3.38 24.41 -19.69
C ASN A 157 -4.17 23.40 -18.81
N MET A 158 -3.57 22.24 -18.53
CA MET A 158 -4.03 21.37 -17.45
C MET A 158 -3.58 22.00 -16.14
N CYS A 159 -4.47 22.70 -15.44
CA CYS A 159 -4.18 23.26 -14.12
C CYS A 159 -4.65 22.26 -13.04
N LEU A 160 -3.76 21.36 -12.63
CA LEU A 160 -3.90 20.67 -11.34
C LEU A 160 -3.48 21.66 -10.25
N GLY A 161 -4.43 22.04 -9.38
CA GLY A 161 -4.26 22.81 -8.15
C GLY A 161 -3.42 24.09 -8.28
N GLU A 162 -4.07 25.25 -8.31
CA GLU A 162 -3.44 26.52 -7.89
C GLU A 162 -3.79 26.72 -6.42
N ALA A 163 -2.80 26.89 -5.56
CA ALA A 163 -2.99 26.78 -4.11
C ALA A 163 -2.05 27.74 -3.38
N ALA A 164 -2.59 28.63 -2.54
CA ALA A 164 -1.80 29.58 -1.74
C ALA A 164 -1.96 29.29 -0.24
N SER A 165 -0.90 28.97 0.51
CA SER A 165 -1.00 28.81 1.97
C SER A 165 0.29 29.14 2.75
N GLU A 166 0.11 29.56 3.99
CA GLU A 166 1.16 29.88 4.98
C GLU A 166 1.26 28.76 6.04
N ILE A 167 1.71 27.57 5.64
CA ILE A 167 1.76 26.41 6.55
C ILE A 167 3.06 26.39 7.40
N TRP A 168 4.11 27.10 6.98
CA TRP A 168 5.43 27.11 7.63
C TRP A 168 5.70 28.47 8.29
N GLN A 169 6.09 28.47 9.58
CA GLN A 169 6.40 29.73 10.25
C GLN A 169 7.62 30.44 9.68
N GLY A 170 7.47 31.74 9.42
CA GLY A 170 8.55 32.61 8.92
C GLY A 170 8.80 32.51 7.41
N GLU A 171 8.08 31.63 6.72
CA GLU A 171 8.16 31.44 5.27
C GLU A 171 6.78 31.75 4.68
N GLY A 172 6.67 32.90 3.99
CA GLY A 172 5.38 33.46 3.56
C GLY A 172 4.58 32.59 2.57
N VAL A 173 3.43 33.12 2.14
CA VAL A 173 2.49 32.48 1.20
C VAL A 173 3.21 31.68 0.10
N PHE A 174 2.94 30.37 0.02
CA PHE A 174 3.44 29.52 -1.07
C PHE A 174 2.33 29.30 -2.08
N ASP A 175 2.55 29.73 -3.31
CA ASP A 175 1.67 29.41 -4.44
C ASP A 175 2.12 28.12 -5.11
N ALA A 176 1.44 27.01 -4.86
CA ALA A 176 1.63 25.75 -5.54
C ALA A 176 0.89 25.75 -6.89
N MET A 177 1.61 25.45 -7.98
CA MET A 177 1.03 25.16 -9.30
C MET A 177 1.91 24.15 -10.03
N VAL A 178 1.32 23.34 -10.90
CA VAL A 178 2.11 22.61 -11.91
C VAL A 178 2.82 23.64 -12.79
N PRO A 179 4.17 23.57 -12.94
CA PRO A 179 4.88 24.54 -13.75
C PRO A 179 4.37 24.55 -15.19
N VAL A 180 4.14 25.73 -15.76
CA VAL A 180 3.65 25.89 -17.14
C VAL A 180 4.59 25.24 -18.15
N ASP A 181 5.88 25.21 -17.87
CA ASP A 181 6.92 24.58 -18.70
C ASP A 181 7.17 23.09 -18.35
N ARG A 182 6.40 22.51 -17.43
CA ARG A 182 6.43 21.08 -17.06
C ARG A 182 5.03 20.46 -17.05
N PRO A 183 4.27 20.48 -18.16
CA PRO A 183 2.95 19.82 -18.22
C PRO A 183 3.02 18.31 -17.97
N SER A 184 4.18 17.69 -18.21
CA SER A 184 4.44 16.28 -17.90
C SER A 184 4.27 15.94 -16.42
N TRP A 185 4.45 16.91 -15.50
CA TRP A 185 4.28 16.68 -14.07
C TRP A 185 2.82 16.39 -13.71
N GLY A 186 1.89 17.16 -14.26
CA GLY A 186 0.45 16.93 -14.09
C GLY A 186 0.01 15.61 -14.73
N ILE A 187 0.55 15.27 -15.91
CA ILE A 187 0.30 13.96 -16.55
C ILE A 187 0.76 12.82 -15.65
N ALA A 188 1.98 12.91 -15.11
CA ALA A 188 2.53 11.87 -14.25
C ALA A 188 1.73 11.69 -12.95
N VAL A 189 1.28 12.77 -12.32
CA VAL A 189 0.39 12.71 -11.16
C VAL A 189 -0.91 11.97 -11.50
N MET A 190 -1.54 12.28 -12.64
CA MET A 190 -2.77 11.59 -13.04
C MET A 190 -2.55 10.11 -13.38
N VAL A 191 -1.43 9.78 -14.02
CA VAL A 191 -1.05 8.39 -14.31
C VAL A 191 -0.78 7.63 -13.00
N ALA A 192 -0.02 8.23 -12.08
CA ALA A 192 0.27 7.69 -10.75
C ALA A 192 -1.02 7.43 -9.95
N HIS A 193 -1.90 8.43 -9.87
CA HIS A 193 -3.20 8.32 -9.21
C HIS A 193 -4.06 7.19 -9.80
N ARG A 194 -4.16 7.12 -11.14
CA ARG A 194 -4.96 6.07 -11.79
C ARG A 194 -4.34 4.69 -11.62
N LEU A 195 -3.01 4.58 -11.67
CA LEU A 195 -2.31 3.34 -11.37
C LEU A 195 -2.62 2.88 -9.95
N PHE A 196 -2.47 3.77 -8.95
CA PHE A 196 -2.80 3.47 -7.56
C PHE A 196 -4.26 3.02 -7.41
N THR A 197 -5.21 3.78 -7.96
CA THR A 197 -6.64 3.49 -7.90
C THR A 197 -6.96 2.10 -8.46
N ASN A 198 -6.35 1.75 -9.60
CA ASN A 198 -6.54 0.43 -10.22
C ASN A 198 -5.94 -0.69 -9.37
N LEU A 199 -4.75 -0.46 -8.79
CA LEU A 199 -4.07 -1.43 -7.93
C LEU A 199 -4.79 -1.62 -6.58
N ALA A 200 -5.34 -0.55 -6.00
CA ALA A 200 -6.08 -0.55 -4.75
C ALA A 200 -7.54 -1.01 -4.91
N GLY A 201 -8.08 -0.95 -6.13
CA GLY A 201 -9.48 -1.27 -6.45
C GLY A 201 -10.49 -0.22 -5.96
N VAL A 202 -10.02 0.91 -5.43
CA VAL A 202 -10.85 2.02 -4.94
C VAL A 202 -10.09 3.34 -5.04
N GLU A 203 -10.80 4.42 -5.36
CA GLU A 203 -10.27 5.78 -5.42
C GLU A 203 -10.28 6.39 -4.02
N MET A 204 -9.27 6.07 -3.21
CA MET A 204 -9.17 6.52 -1.80
C MET A 204 -8.22 7.71 -1.57
N LEU A 205 -7.34 8.04 -2.52
CA LEU A 205 -6.41 9.18 -2.43
C LEU A 205 -6.77 10.20 -3.51
N SER A 206 -6.79 11.49 -3.19
CA SER A 206 -6.96 12.55 -4.18
C SER A 206 -5.78 12.58 -5.16
N PRO A 207 -5.97 12.90 -6.46
CA PRO A 207 -4.84 13.19 -7.36
C PRO A 207 -3.88 14.25 -6.79
N ASN A 208 -4.41 15.21 -6.01
CA ASN A 208 -3.62 16.28 -5.42
C ASN A 208 -2.69 15.82 -4.29
N PHE A 209 -2.92 14.63 -3.75
CA PHE A 209 -2.09 14.04 -2.69
C PHE A 209 -0.61 13.87 -3.10
N TRP A 210 -0.35 13.53 -4.38
CA TRP A 210 1.04 13.43 -4.88
C TRP A 210 1.74 14.79 -4.88
N THR A 211 1.07 15.83 -5.38
CA THR A 211 1.62 17.19 -5.37
C THR A 211 1.81 17.68 -3.94
N ALA A 212 0.85 17.41 -3.05
CA ALA A 212 0.94 17.70 -1.61
C ALA A 212 2.15 17.00 -0.94
N THR A 213 2.40 15.74 -1.30
CA THR A 213 3.57 14.99 -0.84
C THR A 213 4.86 15.68 -1.26
N ALA A 214 5.01 16.03 -2.54
CA ALA A 214 6.21 16.72 -3.03
C ALA A 214 6.41 18.12 -2.42
N LEU A 215 5.32 18.85 -2.16
CA LEU A 215 5.34 20.13 -1.45
C LEU A 215 5.85 19.97 -0.02
N ASN A 216 5.38 18.94 0.69
CA ASN A 216 5.79 18.72 2.07
C ASN A 216 7.23 18.21 2.19
N GLU A 217 7.66 17.35 1.26
CA GLU A 217 8.99 16.72 1.28
C GLU A 217 10.12 17.63 0.82
N SER A 218 9.90 18.37 -0.27
CA SER A 218 10.96 19.15 -0.92
C SER A 218 10.55 20.55 -1.33
N ARG A 219 9.31 20.98 -1.04
CA ARG A 219 8.76 22.24 -1.58
C ARG A 219 8.86 22.30 -3.10
N MET A 220 8.84 21.13 -3.74
CA MET A 220 9.00 20.93 -5.18
C MET A 220 10.31 21.51 -5.78
N THR A 221 11.40 21.61 -4.99
CA THR A 221 12.67 22.23 -5.44
C THR A 221 13.64 21.28 -6.15
N CYS A 222 13.23 20.07 -6.54
CA CYS A 222 14.13 19.07 -7.11
C CYS A 222 14.55 19.34 -8.57
N ASP A 223 13.80 20.17 -9.30
CA ASP A 223 14.16 20.59 -10.66
C ASP A 223 14.59 22.07 -10.64
N PRO A 224 15.91 22.35 -10.67
CA PRO A 224 16.44 23.71 -10.65
C PRO A 224 16.18 24.46 -11.98
N THR A 225 15.70 23.77 -13.02
CA THR A 225 15.41 24.36 -14.33
C THR A 225 13.99 24.90 -14.44
N ILE A 226 13.16 24.72 -13.41
CA ILE A 226 11.83 25.33 -13.34
C ILE A 226 11.97 26.83 -13.14
N VAL A 227 11.36 27.59 -14.04
CA VAL A 227 11.24 29.04 -13.90
C VAL A 227 10.01 29.33 -13.04
N ALA A 228 10.24 29.66 -11.77
CA ALA A 228 9.16 30.10 -10.89
C ALA A 228 8.52 31.39 -11.44
N ASP A 229 7.18 31.49 -11.38
CA ASP A 229 6.51 32.78 -11.61
C ASP A 229 6.81 33.70 -10.41
N GLN A 230 7.86 34.51 -10.53
CA GLN A 230 8.28 35.45 -9.49
C GLN A 230 7.47 36.75 -9.48
N ILE A 231 6.57 36.96 -10.45
CA ILE A 231 5.88 38.24 -10.65
C ILE A 231 4.56 38.25 -9.88
N ASN A 232 3.81 37.16 -9.94
CA ASN A 232 2.49 37.08 -9.28
C ASN A 232 2.54 36.30 -7.97
N HIS A 233 3.49 35.37 -7.83
CA HIS A 233 3.41 34.29 -6.86
C HIS A 233 4.65 34.23 -5.95
N TRP A 234 4.44 34.14 -4.63
CA TRP A 234 5.56 33.97 -3.70
C TRP A 234 5.93 32.46 -3.68
N LYS A 235 7.10 32.15 -4.25
CA LYS A 235 8.08 31.19 -3.69
C LYS A 235 7.84 29.66 -3.72
N ILE A 236 7.28 29.03 -4.76
CA ILE A 236 7.88 27.74 -5.20
C ILE A 236 9.29 28.05 -5.73
N ASN A 237 10.29 27.22 -5.41
CA ASN A 237 11.65 27.30 -5.96
C ASN A 237 12.48 28.56 -5.62
N SER A 238 12.02 29.45 -4.73
CA SER A 238 12.76 30.68 -4.43
C SER A 238 13.98 30.51 -3.51
N GLY A 239 14.07 29.36 -2.82
CA GLY A 239 15.27 28.98 -2.07
C GLY A 239 16.44 28.59 -2.99
N ALA A 240 16.14 28.13 -4.20
CA ALA A 240 17.14 27.63 -5.13
C ALA A 240 17.96 28.75 -5.79
N ASN A 241 17.42 29.95 -5.98
CA ASN A 241 18.07 30.99 -6.81
C ASN A 241 18.63 32.21 -6.06
N THR A 242 18.63 32.23 -4.72
CA THR A 242 19.22 33.34 -3.93
C THR A 242 20.49 32.96 -3.17
N GLY A 243 21.09 31.80 -3.47
CA GLY A 243 22.46 31.47 -3.05
C GLY A 243 22.61 30.68 -1.76
N THR A 244 21.56 30.06 -1.22
CA THR A 244 21.64 29.18 -0.03
C THR A 244 20.81 27.89 -0.10
N GLY A 245 20.53 27.34 -1.29
CA GLY A 245 19.95 26.00 -1.36
C GLY A 245 19.20 25.68 -2.63
N ILE A 246 19.92 25.54 -3.75
CA ILE A 246 19.57 24.42 -4.63
C ILE A 246 19.80 23.21 -3.75
N ASP A 247 18.74 22.47 -3.46
CA ASP A 247 18.90 21.21 -2.78
C ASP A 247 19.75 20.32 -3.70
N THR A 248 21.05 20.24 -3.45
CA THR A 248 21.96 19.33 -4.15
C THR A 248 21.70 17.88 -3.75
N ARG A 249 20.59 17.60 -3.05
CA ARG A 249 20.14 16.26 -2.73
C ARG A 249 20.06 15.45 -4.01
N THR A 250 20.61 14.24 -3.90
CA THR A 250 20.56 13.22 -4.94
C THR A 250 19.15 12.68 -5.15
N ASP A 251 18.23 12.92 -4.21
CA ASP A 251 16.89 12.37 -4.19
C ASP A 251 15.90 13.30 -4.91
N ASN A 252 14.71 12.79 -5.24
CA ASN A 252 13.74 13.54 -6.05
C ASN A 252 12.82 14.47 -5.26
N CYS A 253 11.86 15.11 -5.94
CA CYS A 253 10.88 16.01 -5.30
C CYS A 253 10.04 15.34 -4.22
N PHE A 254 9.91 14.02 -4.28
CA PHE A 254 9.16 13.23 -3.30
C PHE A 254 10.08 12.70 -2.20
N GLN A 255 11.39 12.98 -2.23
CA GLN A 255 12.42 12.45 -1.32
C GLN A 255 12.45 10.91 -1.28
N VAL A 256 12.16 10.25 -2.41
CA VAL A 256 12.35 8.80 -2.53
C VAL A 256 13.84 8.49 -2.48
N LEU A 257 14.27 7.85 -1.41
CA LEU A 257 15.68 7.49 -1.17
C LEU A 257 16.08 6.24 -1.96
N ASN A 258 17.38 6.02 -2.15
CA ASN A 258 17.92 4.82 -2.82
C ASN A 258 17.46 3.52 -2.14
N ILE A 259 17.40 3.48 -0.80
CA ILE A 259 16.87 2.31 -0.07
C ILE A 259 15.42 2.01 -0.47
N GLY A 260 14.65 3.06 -0.76
CA GLY A 260 13.29 2.94 -1.22
C GLY A 260 13.14 2.44 -2.63
N TYR A 261 13.99 2.93 -3.55
CA TYR A 261 14.11 2.37 -4.89
C TYR A 261 14.41 0.87 -4.84
N VAL A 262 15.38 0.45 -4.02
CA VAL A 262 15.72 -0.97 -3.86
C VAL A 262 14.53 -1.76 -3.32
N GLN A 263 13.84 -1.23 -2.32
CA GLN A 263 12.66 -1.86 -1.75
C GLN A 263 11.54 -2.04 -2.79
N ILE A 264 11.23 -1.02 -3.60
CA ILE A 264 10.22 -1.14 -4.66
C ILE A 264 10.69 -2.16 -5.71
N SER A 265 11.94 -2.07 -6.15
CA SER A 265 12.52 -2.97 -7.15
C SER A 265 12.46 -4.44 -6.72
N ASP A 266 12.72 -4.72 -5.44
CA ASP A 266 12.67 -6.08 -4.90
C ASP A 266 11.23 -6.61 -4.75
N ASN A 267 10.26 -5.72 -4.51
CA ASN A 267 8.85 -6.09 -4.34
C ASN A 267 8.08 -6.14 -5.67
N GLN A 268 8.52 -5.40 -6.69
CA GLN A 268 7.88 -5.34 -8.01
C GLN A 268 8.86 -5.81 -9.11
N PRO A 269 9.39 -7.04 -9.04
CA PRO A 269 10.43 -7.50 -9.94
C PRO A 269 10.00 -7.47 -11.40
N ASP A 270 8.73 -7.70 -11.73
CA ASP A 270 8.23 -7.68 -13.11
C ASP A 270 8.18 -6.26 -13.69
N LEU A 271 7.75 -5.27 -12.90
CA LEU A 271 7.76 -3.86 -13.29
C LEU A 271 9.20 -3.42 -13.61
N PHE A 272 10.14 -3.77 -12.73
CA PHE A 272 11.54 -3.37 -12.86
C PHE A 272 12.30 -4.19 -13.90
N ALA A 273 12.01 -5.48 -14.08
CA ALA A 273 12.64 -6.34 -15.09
C ALA A 273 12.28 -5.90 -16.51
N GLN A 274 11.04 -5.44 -16.75
CA GLN A 274 10.64 -4.91 -18.05
C GLN A 274 11.35 -3.57 -18.35
N THR A 275 11.46 -2.68 -17.38
CA THR A 275 12.19 -1.41 -17.53
C THR A 275 13.71 -1.57 -17.58
N ASN A 276 14.24 -2.63 -16.98
CA ASN A 276 15.68 -2.93 -16.91
C ASN A 276 16.12 -4.01 -17.91
N ALA A 277 15.38 -4.20 -19.01
CA ALA A 277 15.71 -5.19 -20.05
C ALA A 277 17.14 -5.05 -20.62
N TYR A 278 17.76 -3.88 -20.43
CA TYR A 278 19.13 -3.58 -20.87
C TYR A 278 20.15 -3.45 -19.73
N GLY A 279 19.77 -3.72 -18.46
CA GLY A 279 20.67 -3.67 -17.31
C GLY A 279 21.15 -2.27 -16.93
N THR A 280 20.47 -1.23 -17.40
CA THR A 280 20.86 0.17 -17.21
C THR A 280 20.07 0.90 -16.14
N ALA A 281 18.94 0.36 -15.64
CA ALA A 281 18.11 1.04 -14.66
C ALA A 281 18.76 1.04 -13.27
N SER A 282 18.97 2.23 -12.71
CA SER A 282 19.50 2.47 -11.37
C SER A 282 18.73 3.59 -10.69
N PHE A 283 18.86 3.70 -9.36
CA PHE A 283 18.31 4.83 -8.63
C PHE A 283 18.71 6.17 -9.25
N SER A 284 20.00 6.32 -9.60
CA SER A 284 20.57 7.56 -10.11
C SER A 284 20.01 8.04 -11.45
N ASN A 285 19.41 7.16 -12.26
CA ASN A 285 18.89 7.54 -13.58
C ASN A 285 17.38 7.34 -13.74
N VAL A 286 16.74 6.60 -12.83
CA VAL A 286 15.29 6.39 -12.85
C VAL A 286 14.59 7.31 -11.87
N ILE A 287 15.09 7.48 -10.65
CA ILE A 287 14.36 8.22 -9.60
C ILE A 287 15.08 9.50 -9.18
N ALA A 288 16.40 9.48 -9.03
CA ALA A 288 17.19 10.57 -8.48
C ALA A 288 17.02 11.93 -9.20
N GLY A 289 17.26 13.02 -8.48
CA GLY A 289 17.27 14.38 -9.01
C GLY A 289 15.90 14.87 -9.50
N GLY A 290 15.87 15.62 -10.61
CA GLY A 290 14.66 16.24 -11.15
C GLY A 290 13.65 15.29 -11.80
N ALA A 291 13.76 13.97 -11.59
CA ALA A 291 12.90 12.97 -12.21
C ALA A 291 11.53 12.89 -11.50
N TRP A 292 10.69 13.90 -11.72
CA TRP A 292 9.36 14.00 -11.13
C TRP A 292 8.45 12.85 -11.56
N GLU A 293 8.42 12.53 -12.85
CA GLU A 293 7.44 11.63 -13.43
C GLU A 293 7.57 10.21 -12.86
N THR A 294 8.80 9.70 -12.84
CA THR A 294 9.14 8.42 -12.23
C THR A 294 9.07 8.48 -10.70
N GLY A 295 9.29 9.64 -10.10
CA GLY A 295 9.06 9.88 -8.67
C GLY A 295 7.61 9.65 -8.25
N ALA A 296 6.65 10.24 -8.97
CA ALA A 296 5.23 10.05 -8.69
C ALA A 296 4.79 8.58 -8.83
N LEU A 297 5.35 7.87 -9.82
CA LEU A 297 5.15 6.42 -9.97
C LEU A 297 5.78 5.62 -8.83
N ALA A 298 6.94 6.03 -8.31
CA ALA A 298 7.58 5.39 -7.18
C ALA A 298 6.77 5.55 -5.89
N VAL A 299 6.23 6.74 -5.62
CA VAL A 299 5.29 6.98 -4.50
C VAL A 299 4.06 6.07 -4.62
N THR A 300 3.52 5.91 -5.83
CA THR A 300 2.41 4.98 -6.07
C THR A 300 2.77 3.54 -5.71
N ALA A 301 3.95 3.08 -6.14
CA ALA A 301 4.40 1.73 -5.86
C ALA A 301 4.65 1.49 -4.35
N TYR A 302 5.11 2.52 -3.64
CA TYR A 302 5.22 2.52 -2.18
C TYR A 302 3.87 2.35 -1.50
N HIS A 303 2.89 3.20 -1.82
CA HIS A 303 1.57 3.11 -1.20
C HIS A 303 0.85 1.80 -1.55
N TYR A 304 1.06 1.28 -2.76
CA TYR A 304 0.56 -0.04 -3.09
C TYR A 304 1.21 -1.14 -2.24
N GLN A 305 2.52 -1.06 -2.00
CA GLN A 305 3.20 -1.97 -1.06
C GLN A 305 2.62 -1.84 0.36
N ASP A 306 2.32 -0.62 0.81
CA ASP A 306 1.70 -0.38 2.12
C ASP A 306 0.33 -1.06 2.22
N ILE A 307 -0.55 -0.88 1.21
CA ILE A 307 -1.85 -1.60 1.16
C ILE A 307 -1.65 -3.11 1.21
N ARG A 308 -0.71 -3.66 0.43
CA ARG A 308 -0.42 -5.10 0.45
C ARG A 308 -0.01 -5.53 1.85
N TYR A 309 0.85 -4.77 2.50
CA TYR A 309 1.33 -5.08 3.82
C TYR A 309 0.21 -4.97 4.88
N TRP A 310 -0.58 -3.90 4.85
CA TRP A 310 -1.67 -3.68 5.78
C TRP A 310 -2.81 -4.68 5.60
N ASN A 311 -3.25 -4.91 4.37
CA ASN A 311 -4.34 -5.85 4.11
C ASN A 311 -3.89 -7.29 4.34
N GLN A 312 -2.76 -7.73 3.80
CA GLN A 312 -2.41 -9.15 3.76
C GLN A 312 -1.69 -9.66 5.01
N ILE A 313 -1.07 -8.76 5.78
CA ILE A 313 -0.23 -9.15 6.92
C ILE A 313 -0.83 -8.60 8.20
N TYR A 314 -1.11 -7.29 8.23
CA TYR A 314 -1.67 -6.64 9.40
C TYR A 314 -3.19 -6.78 9.52
N CYS A 315 -3.85 -7.15 8.43
CA CYS A 315 -5.29 -7.35 8.31
C CYS A 315 -6.11 -6.11 8.66
N TRP A 316 -5.59 -4.95 8.25
CA TRP A 316 -6.25 -3.67 8.38
C TRP A 316 -6.85 -3.24 7.05
N ASP A 317 -8.18 -3.09 7.01
CA ASP A 317 -8.91 -2.75 5.78
C ASP A 317 -8.93 -1.23 5.56
N ALA A 318 -8.01 -0.75 4.73
CA ALA A 318 -7.89 0.65 4.34
C ALA A 318 -9.16 1.21 3.69
N ASN A 319 -9.88 0.41 2.91
CA ASN A 319 -11.11 0.83 2.22
C ASN A 319 -12.27 1.00 3.21
N LYS A 320 -12.38 0.10 4.18
CA LYS A 320 -13.35 0.24 5.28
C LYS A 320 -13.05 1.51 6.07
N PHE A 321 -11.81 1.71 6.50
CA PHE A 321 -11.46 2.91 7.26
C PHE A 321 -11.74 4.20 6.47
N TYR A 322 -11.33 4.26 5.20
CA TYR A 322 -11.62 5.38 4.30
C TYR A 322 -13.12 5.72 4.22
N LYS A 323 -13.99 4.71 4.18
CA LYS A 323 -15.45 4.90 4.12
C LYS A 323 -16.08 5.32 5.45
N ASP A 324 -15.51 4.86 6.56
CA ASP A 324 -16.07 5.07 7.89
C ASP A 324 -15.61 6.41 8.50
N ALA A 325 -14.44 6.90 8.13
CA ALA A 325 -13.83 8.11 8.70
C ALA A 325 -14.58 9.41 8.30
N GLN A 326 -14.83 10.27 9.28
CA GLN A 326 -15.43 11.60 9.09
C GLN A 326 -14.41 12.67 8.69
N ASP A 327 -13.15 12.50 9.09
CA ASP A 327 -12.05 13.35 8.64
C ASP A 327 -11.77 13.08 7.14
N PRO A 328 -12.01 14.06 6.25
CA PRO A 328 -11.96 13.85 4.79
C PRO A 328 -10.57 13.49 4.27
N TYR A 329 -9.51 13.79 5.04
CA TYR A 329 -8.12 13.53 4.69
C TYR A 329 -7.47 12.48 5.61
N ALA A 330 -8.26 11.75 6.40
CA ALA A 330 -7.74 10.75 7.34
C ALA A 330 -6.89 9.68 6.67
N ILE A 331 -7.36 9.12 5.55
CA ILE A 331 -6.65 8.08 4.83
C ILE A 331 -5.33 8.61 4.24
N GLU A 332 -5.33 9.82 3.68
CA GLU A 332 -4.14 10.47 3.14
C GLU A 332 -3.08 10.73 4.21
N LYS A 333 -3.49 11.12 5.42
CA LYS A 333 -2.61 11.26 6.58
C LYS A 333 -1.90 9.94 6.93
N ILE A 334 -2.62 8.81 6.84
CA ILE A 334 -2.09 7.47 7.10
C ILE A 334 -1.07 7.08 6.03
N PHE A 335 -1.42 7.23 4.75
CA PHE A 335 -0.52 6.92 3.63
C PHE A 335 0.74 7.77 3.65
N TYR A 336 0.61 9.07 3.91
CA TYR A 336 1.75 9.94 4.02
C TYR A 336 2.63 9.61 5.23
N HIS A 337 2.04 9.30 6.39
CA HIS A 337 2.81 8.90 7.58
C HIS A 337 3.67 7.67 7.29
N ALA A 338 3.10 6.66 6.64
CA ALA A 338 3.82 5.44 6.29
C ALA A 338 4.91 5.67 5.22
N PHE A 339 4.70 6.62 4.30
CA PHE A 339 5.71 7.02 3.34
C PHE A 339 6.90 7.74 4.01
N HIS A 340 6.62 8.74 4.86
CA HIS A 340 7.65 9.57 5.49
C HIS A 340 8.42 8.83 6.58
N ASP A 341 7.73 8.09 7.47
CA ASP A 341 8.36 7.39 8.60
C ASP A 341 8.63 5.89 8.35
N GLY A 342 8.18 5.38 7.20
CA GLY A 342 8.31 3.99 6.78
C GLY A 342 7.16 3.08 7.25
N ALA A 343 7.00 1.94 6.58
CA ALA A 343 5.88 1.02 6.79
C ALA A 343 5.71 0.54 8.24
N ASN A 344 6.79 0.40 9.01
CA ASN A 344 6.74 -0.02 10.43
C ASN A 344 6.17 1.08 11.34
N ALA A 345 6.45 2.36 11.07
CA ALA A 345 5.81 3.47 11.77
C ALA A 345 4.32 3.53 11.42
N GLY A 346 4.00 3.24 10.15
CA GLY A 346 2.62 2.96 9.71
C GLY A 346 1.93 1.89 10.55
N LEU A 347 2.59 0.77 10.87
CA LEU A 347 1.96 -0.26 11.72
C LEU A 347 1.64 0.21 13.14
N ALA A 348 2.52 0.99 13.76
CA ALA A 348 2.25 1.54 15.08
C ALA A 348 1.03 2.46 15.05
N LEU A 349 0.91 3.28 14.00
CA LEU A 349 -0.28 4.09 13.74
C LEU A 349 -1.54 3.24 13.61
N LEU A 350 -1.49 2.18 12.79
CA LEU A 350 -2.66 1.32 12.58
C LEU A 350 -3.10 0.64 13.88
N ALA A 351 -2.15 0.23 14.73
CA ALA A 351 -2.44 -0.31 16.06
C ALA A 351 -3.16 0.72 16.96
N ASP A 352 -2.71 1.97 16.94
CA ASP A 352 -3.33 3.07 17.71
C ASP A 352 -4.73 3.41 17.18
N ILE A 353 -4.93 3.37 15.85
CA ILE A 353 -6.25 3.52 15.22
C ILE A 353 -7.17 2.39 15.65
N ASP A 354 -6.75 1.13 15.57
CA ASP A 354 -7.61 -0.01 15.92
C ASP A 354 -7.97 -0.01 17.40
N ALA A 355 -7.03 0.35 18.28
CA ALA A 355 -7.30 0.50 19.71
C ALA A 355 -8.35 1.60 20.01
N ASN A 356 -8.46 2.61 19.14
CA ASN A 356 -9.34 3.76 19.29
C ASN A 356 -10.36 3.89 18.14
N TYR A 357 -10.70 2.79 17.46
CA TYR A 357 -11.32 2.83 16.13
C TYR A 357 -12.56 3.71 16.06
N THR A 358 -13.49 3.55 17.01
CA THR A 358 -14.72 4.35 17.06
C THR A 358 -14.44 5.85 17.24
N ALA A 359 -13.44 6.22 18.03
CA ALA A 359 -13.09 7.61 18.20
C ALA A 359 -12.36 8.14 16.95
N ALA A 360 -11.46 7.34 16.34
CA ALA A 360 -10.72 7.70 15.14
C ALA A 360 -11.66 7.97 13.95
N ILE A 361 -12.64 7.11 13.69
CA ILE A 361 -13.58 7.30 12.57
C ILE A 361 -14.55 8.47 12.78
N ASN A 362 -14.84 8.85 14.03
CA ASN A 362 -15.76 9.95 14.34
C ASN A 362 -15.04 11.30 14.53
N ALA A 363 -13.71 11.33 14.42
CA ALA A 363 -12.94 12.55 14.56
C ALA A 363 -13.05 13.41 13.29
N THR A 364 -13.13 14.73 13.46
CA THR A 364 -13.02 15.71 12.36
C THR A 364 -11.56 15.95 11.96
N ASP A 365 -10.64 15.79 12.91
CA ASP A 365 -9.22 15.55 12.66
C ASP A 365 -8.81 14.28 13.39
N MET A 366 -8.45 13.23 12.65
CA MET A 366 -8.03 11.96 13.22
C MET A 366 -6.91 12.14 14.26
N HIS A 367 -6.00 13.10 14.06
CA HIS A 367 -4.88 13.37 14.97
C HIS A 367 -5.32 13.74 16.38
N ASP A 368 -6.47 14.37 16.58
CA ASP A 368 -6.94 14.77 17.92
C ASP A 368 -7.23 13.57 18.83
N VAL A 369 -7.51 12.42 18.22
CA VAL A 369 -7.89 11.20 18.94
C VAL A 369 -6.70 10.27 19.12
N ILE A 370 -5.90 10.08 18.07
CA ILE A 370 -4.75 9.16 18.10
C ILE A 370 -3.47 9.80 18.67
N SER A 371 -3.49 11.11 19.00
CA SER A 371 -2.41 11.82 19.70
C SER A 371 -2.43 11.68 21.22
N THR A 372 -3.37 10.92 21.81
CA THR A 372 -3.47 10.79 23.27
C THR A 372 -2.82 9.52 23.85
N GLY A 373 -2.24 8.66 23.00
CA GLY A 373 -1.37 7.55 23.40
C GLY A 373 -0.64 6.95 22.20
N GLY A 374 0.64 6.57 22.38
CA GLY A 374 1.46 5.92 21.34
C GLY A 374 2.60 6.78 20.79
N THR A 375 3.38 6.22 19.86
CA THR A 375 4.53 6.88 19.18
C THR A 375 4.14 8.11 18.36
N TRP A 376 2.84 8.28 18.09
CA TRP A 376 2.23 9.40 17.39
C TRP A 376 2.41 10.77 18.08
N VAL A 377 2.59 10.78 19.40
CA VAL A 377 2.83 12.01 20.19
C VAL A 377 4.26 12.54 20.04
N ASN A 378 5.22 11.65 19.79
CA ASN A 378 6.65 11.98 19.83
C ASN A 378 7.29 12.14 18.44
N LEU A 379 6.58 11.82 17.37
CA LEU A 379 7.12 11.76 16.02
C LEU A 379 6.24 12.55 15.05
N ARG A 380 6.47 13.86 14.96
CA ARG A 380 6.21 14.64 13.73
C ARG A 380 4.81 14.46 13.09
N ALA A 381 3.76 14.26 13.90
CA ALA A 381 2.35 14.31 13.49
C ALA A 381 2.02 15.55 12.63
N GLY A 382 2.76 16.64 12.83
CA GLY A 382 2.72 17.83 11.99
C GLY A 382 2.93 17.56 10.49
N SER A 383 3.77 16.60 10.07
CA SER A 383 4.00 16.35 8.63
C SER A 383 2.77 15.74 7.94
N SER A 384 2.05 14.83 8.58
CA SER A 384 0.79 14.27 8.03
C SER A 384 -0.35 15.29 8.00
N ARG A 385 -0.47 16.14 9.04
CA ARG A 385 -1.40 17.29 9.01
C ARG A 385 -1.06 18.27 7.90
N LYS A 386 0.23 18.53 7.65
CA LYS A 386 0.68 19.43 6.57
C LYS A 386 0.31 18.91 5.19
N VAL A 387 0.53 17.62 4.91
CA VAL A 387 0.09 17.03 3.64
C VAL A 387 -1.42 17.13 3.48
N ALA A 388 -2.20 16.85 4.52
CA ALA A 388 -3.64 16.99 4.46
C ALA A 388 -4.09 18.44 4.19
N ASN A 389 -3.45 19.43 4.81
CA ASN A 389 -3.71 20.85 4.54
C ASN A 389 -3.34 21.23 3.09
N PHE A 390 -2.21 20.72 2.56
CA PHE A 390 -1.85 20.92 1.16
C PHE A 390 -2.84 20.26 0.20
N THR A 391 -3.25 19.01 0.46
CA THR A 391 -4.26 18.36 -0.38
C THR A 391 -5.57 19.15 -0.35
N SER A 392 -6.02 19.55 0.84
CA SER A 392 -7.27 20.32 0.98
C SER A 392 -7.25 21.61 0.18
N LEU A 393 -6.16 22.35 0.27
CA LEU A 393 -5.98 23.58 -0.48
C LEU A 393 -5.99 23.33 -2.00
N LEU A 394 -5.27 22.30 -2.47
CA LEU A 394 -5.20 21.93 -3.88
C LEU A 394 -6.54 21.41 -4.43
N ASP A 395 -7.38 20.84 -3.57
CA ASP A 395 -8.77 20.46 -3.87
C ASP A 395 -9.73 21.66 -3.91
N GLY A 396 -9.26 22.88 -3.59
CA GLY A 396 -10.07 24.10 -3.51
C GLY A 396 -10.72 24.34 -2.14
N GLY A 397 -10.26 23.62 -1.12
CA GLY A 397 -10.66 23.73 0.29
C GLY A 397 -9.79 24.69 1.10
N ASP A 398 -9.70 24.45 2.41
CA ASP A 398 -8.98 25.30 3.36
C ASP A 398 -7.55 24.80 3.59
N GLY A 399 -6.56 25.66 3.32
CA GLY A 399 -5.13 25.37 3.55
C GLY A 399 -4.70 25.39 5.02
N HIS A 400 -5.62 25.70 5.94
CA HIS A 400 -5.43 25.69 7.39
C HIS A 400 -6.47 24.82 8.11
N LEU A 401 -7.00 23.79 7.43
CA LEU A 401 -8.03 22.90 7.96
C LEU A 401 -7.63 22.25 9.30
N TYR A 402 -6.34 21.95 9.49
CA TYR A 402 -5.77 21.40 10.72
C TYR A 402 -4.70 22.32 11.31
N ASP A 403 -4.64 22.40 12.64
CA ASP A 403 -3.60 23.14 13.36
C ASP A 403 -2.21 22.58 13.02
N SER A 404 -1.28 23.47 12.63
CA SER A 404 0.11 23.06 12.39
C SER A 404 0.85 22.94 13.72
N ASP A 405 1.27 21.72 14.07
CA ASP A 405 2.05 21.51 15.29
C ASP A 405 3.39 22.28 15.20
N TYR A 406 3.57 23.19 16.15
CA TYR A 406 4.76 24.00 16.34
C TYR A 406 5.91 23.10 16.80
N VAL A 407 6.91 22.86 15.95
CA VAL A 407 8.19 22.33 16.42
C VAL A 407 8.95 23.52 16.97
N ASP A 408 8.88 23.72 18.29
CA ASP A 408 9.61 24.78 18.97
C ASP A 408 11.11 24.62 18.66
N GLY A 409 11.69 25.63 18.03
CA GLY A 409 13.08 25.63 17.55
C GLY A 409 14.09 25.90 18.66
N THR A 410 13.97 25.20 19.79
CA THR A 410 14.95 25.28 20.89
C THR A 410 16.12 24.33 20.68
#